data_AF-A0A2V6JHA8-F1
#
_entry.id   AF-A0A2V6JHA8-F1
#
_cell.length_a   1.000
_cell.length_b   1.000
_cell.length_c   1.000
_cell.angle_alpha   90.00
_cell.angle_beta   90.00
_cell.angle_gamma   90.00
#
_symmetry.space_group_name_H-M   'P 1'
#
loop_
_entity.id
_entity.type
_entity.pdbx_description
1 polymer ?
#
loop_
_entity_poly.entity_id
_entity_poly.type
_entity_poly.pdbx_seq_one_letter_code
_entity_poly.pdbx_strand_id
1 'polypeptide(L)'
;MIRTPSGHKVYAAKRVRDAGFKRWDVYSPFPIHGMDEAMGLGKSWLSAVVLIGGITGLLTAVVVEFGPSWGLYPLIVHGKPFDWKTVPAFFPIMFELTVLFGAFSAFFAWQIMNGLPRWHHPLFNWDRFSRVTNDGFFLAIEARDPRFSEMETHELLVETGGMHITIVHEED
;
A
#
# COMPACT_ATOMS: atom_id res chain seq x y z
N MET A 1 -7.12 -7.21 22.00
CA MET A 1 -7.21 -8.52 21.30
C MET A 1 -8.66 -8.97 21.27
N ILE A 2 -9.24 -9.23 20.10
CA ILE A 2 -10.65 -9.62 19.94
C ILE A 2 -10.71 -11.06 19.40
N ARG A 3 -11.04 -12.05 20.24
CA ARG A 3 -11.30 -13.45 19.83
C ARG A 3 -12.80 -13.63 19.57
N THR A 4 -13.32 -13.04 18.51
CA THR A 4 -14.72 -13.22 18.10
C THR A 4 -14.83 -13.46 16.60
N PRO A 5 -15.97 -14.02 16.12
CA PRO A 5 -16.25 -14.22 14.70
C PRO A 5 -15.95 -12.96 13.89
N SER A 6 -15.57 -13.12 12.61
CA SER A 6 -15.17 -12.03 11.70
C SER A 6 -16.09 -10.80 11.76
N GLY A 7 -17.40 -10.99 11.96
CA GLY A 7 -18.38 -9.91 12.09
C GLY A 7 -18.12 -8.94 13.26
N HIS A 8 -17.60 -9.39 14.39
CA HIS A 8 -17.30 -8.50 15.53
C HIS A 8 -16.11 -7.57 15.25
N LYS A 9 -15.12 -8.03 14.47
CA LYS A 9 -13.94 -7.24 14.11
C LYS A 9 -14.31 -6.05 13.21
N VAL A 10 -15.14 -6.33 12.21
CA VAL A 10 -15.68 -5.32 11.29
C VAL A 10 -16.60 -4.34 12.04
N TYR A 11 -17.40 -4.83 12.99
CA TYR A 11 -18.23 -3.98 13.84
C TYR A 11 -17.40 -3.00 14.69
N ALA A 12 -16.32 -3.47 15.31
CA ALA A 12 -15.41 -2.60 16.09
C ALA A 12 -14.82 -1.49 15.22
N ALA A 13 -14.34 -1.81 14.02
CA ALA A 13 -13.83 -0.83 13.06
C ALA A 13 -14.89 0.21 12.66
N LYS A 14 -16.14 -0.22 12.38
CA LYS A 14 -17.25 0.71 12.09
C LYS A 14 -17.52 1.65 13.25
N ARG A 15 -17.56 1.14 14.49
CA ARG A 15 -17.79 1.97 15.69
C ARG A 15 -16.71 3.02 15.89
N VAL A 16 -15.44 2.67 15.69
CA VAL A 16 -14.31 3.62 15.78
C VAL A 16 -14.39 4.68 14.67
N ARG A 17 -14.71 4.28 13.43
CA ARG A 17 -14.95 5.20 12.32
C ARG A 17 -16.12 6.15 12.61
N ASP A 18 -17.25 5.63 13.07
CA ASP A 18 -18.47 6.40 13.33
C ASP A 18 -18.28 7.30 14.57
N ALA A 19 -17.42 6.89 15.50
CA ALA A 19 -16.87 7.73 16.55
C ALA A 19 -15.82 8.74 16.04
N GLY A 20 -15.68 8.94 14.72
CA GLY A 20 -14.96 10.05 14.08
C GLY A 20 -13.45 10.12 14.33
N PHE A 21 -12.83 9.03 14.75
CA PHE A 21 -11.37 8.91 14.78
C PHE A 21 -10.82 8.92 13.35
N LYS A 22 -9.70 9.63 13.15
CA LYS A 22 -9.04 9.78 11.83
C LYS A 22 -7.68 9.10 11.76
N ARG A 23 -6.98 8.97 12.90
CA ARG A 23 -5.65 8.38 13.02
C ARG A 23 -5.73 7.08 13.82
N TRP A 24 -6.14 6.03 13.14
CA TRP A 24 -6.23 4.69 13.71
C TRP A 24 -6.04 3.66 12.61
N ASP A 25 -5.59 2.47 13.00
CA ASP A 25 -5.31 1.40 12.08
C ASP A 25 -5.69 0.03 12.68
N VAL A 26 -5.88 -0.93 11.81
CA VAL A 26 -6.29 -2.30 12.13
C VAL A 26 -5.22 -3.27 11.65
N TYR A 27 -4.59 -3.97 12.59
CA TYR A 27 -3.60 -4.98 12.29
C TYR A 27 -4.20 -6.37 12.38
N SER A 28 -4.02 -7.12 11.30
CA SER A 28 -4.53 -8.49 11.17
C SER A 28 -3.53 -9.37 10.39
N PRO A 29 -3.44 -10.67 10.72
CA PRO A 29 -2.53 -11.59 10.05
C PRO A 29 -2.99 -11.96 8.63
N PHE A 30 -4.25 -11.69 8.29
CA PHE A 30 -4.85 -12.02 7.00
C PHE A 30 -5.87 -10.95 6.59
N PRO A 31 -6.14 -10.78 5.29
CA PRO A 31 -7.13 -9.84 4.79
C PRO A 31 -8.53 -10.18 5.30
N ILE A 32 -9.22 -9.20 5.90
CA ILE A 32 -10.59 -9.36 6.36
C ILE A 32 -11.52 -8.68 5.35
N HIS A 33 -12.39 -9.47 4.71
CA HIS A 33 -13.36 -8.94 3.75
C HIS A 33 -14.27 -7.89 4.41
N GLY A 34 -14.41 -6.73 3.75
CA GLY A 34 -15.21 -5.62 4.23
C GLY A 34 -14.55 -4.75 5.31
N MET A 35 -13.28 -5.01 5.66
CA MET A 35 -12.55 -4.14 6.59
C MET A 35 -12.31 -2.76 6.00
N ASP A 36 -11.90 -2.67 4.73
CA ASP A 36 -11.64 -1.38 4.06
C ASP A 36 -12.86 -0.46 4.08
N GLU A 37 -14.05 -1.01 3.80
CA GLU A 37 -15.33 -0.29 3.87
C GLU A 37 -15.68 0.10 5.31
N ALA A 38 -15.42 -0.79 6.28
CA ALA A 38 -15.64 -0.52 7.70
C ALA A 38 -14.72 0.57 8.24
N MET A 39 -13.48 0.65 7.75
CA MET A 39 -12.53 1.73 8.05
C MET A 39 -12.85 3.01 7.28
N GLY A 40 -13.61 2.91 6.18
CA GLY A 40 -13.91 4.05 5.31
C GLY A 40 -12.73 4.44 4.42
N LEU A 41 -11.87 3.48 4.06
CA LEU A 41 -10.71 3.72 3.20
C LEU A 41 -11.16 3.94 1.76
N GLY A 42 -10.60 4.99 1.14
CA GLY A 42 -10.80 5.30 -0.27
C GLY A 42 -9.92 4.47 -1.21
N LYS A 43 -10.13 4.65 -2.52
CA LYS A 43 -9.27 4.03 -3.53
C LYS A 43 -7.83 4.57 -3.40
N SER A 44 -6.87 3.66 -3.38
CA SER A 44 -5.45 3.99 -3.36
C SER A 44 -5.02 4.73 -4.64
N TRP A 45 -4.16 5.74 -4.48
CA TRP A 45 -3.53 6.49 -5.58
C TRP A 45 -2.40 5.72 -6.27
N LEU A 46 -2.05 4.53 -5.76
CA LEU A 46 -1.01 3.66 -6.31
C LEU A 46 -1.20 3.38 -7.80
N SER A 47 -2.44 3.09 -8.24
CA SER A 47 -2.71 2.78 -9.65
C SER A 47 -2.35 3.93 -10.60
N ALA A 48 -2.47 5.19 -10.16
CA ALA A 48 -2.09 6.35 -10.97
C ALA A 48 -0.57 6.45 -11.13
N VAL A 49 0.18 6.19 -10.05
CA VAL A 49 1.65 6.18 -10.08
C VAL A 49 2.19 5.09 -10.99
N VAL A 50 1.59 3.89 -10.94
CA VAL A 50 1.97 2.77 -11.82
C VAL A 50 1.70 3.10 -13.29
N LEU A 51 0.58 3.76 -13.59
CA LEU A 51 0.27 4.19 -14.97
C LEU A 51 1.32 5.19 -15.49
N ILE A 52 1.70 6.18 -14.68
CA ILE A 52 2.75 7.13 -15.03
C ILE A 52 4.07 6.40 -15.26
N GLY A 53 4.43 5.45 -14.38
CA GLY A 53 5.58 4.57 -14.54
C GLY A 53 5.57 3.83 -15.88
N GLY A 54 4.48 3.16 -16.22
CA GLY A 54 4.33 2.45 -17.48
C GLY A 54 4.48 3.37 -18.71
N ILE A 55 3.86 4.56 -18.69
CA ILE A 55 3.99 5.55 -19.78
C ILE A 55 5.47 5.98 -19.92
N THR A 56 6.15 6.26 -18.82
CA THR A 56 7.58 6.63 -18.87
C THR A 56 8.45 5.49 -19.39
N GLY A 57 8.14 4.24 -19.04
CA GLY A 57 8.82 3.06 -19.58
C GLY A 57 8.63 2.92 -21.10
N LEU A 58 7.40 3.08 -21.57
CA LEU A 58 7.08 3.03 -23.00
C LEU A 58 7.81 4.13 -23.79
N LEU A 59 7.78 5.37 -23.29
CA LEU A 59 8.48 6.50 -23.91
C LEU A 59 9.99 6.26 -23.94
N THR A 60 10.55 5.71 -22.85
CA THR A 60 11.96 5.36 -22.77
C THR A 60 12.33 4.31 -23.82
N ALA A 61 11.51 3.26 -23.99
CA ALA A 61 11.72 2.25 -25.02
C ALA A 61 11.75 2.86 -26.42
N VAL A 62 10.74 3.69 -26.74
CA VAL A 62 10.67 4.37 -28.03
C VAL A 62 11.92 5.21 -28.29
N VAL A 63 12.39 5.97 -27.28
CA VAL A 63 13.60 6.80 -27.43
C VAL A 63 14.85 5.94 -27.62
N VAL A 64 15.01 4.86 -26.85
CA VAL A 64 16.19 3.98 -26.90
C VAL A 64 16.23 3.16 -28.19
N GLU A 65 15.09 2.82 -28.79
CA GLU A 65 15.02 2.02 -30.01
C GLU A 65 15.07 2.88 -31.27
N PHE A 66 14.18 3.88 -31.36
CA PHE A 66 14.08 4.74 -32.54
C PHE A 66 15.20 5.78 -32.60
N GLY A 67 15.75 6.20 -31.46
CA GLY A 67 16.89 7.13 -31.43
C GLY A 67 18.08 6.62 -32.24
N PRO A 68 18.61 5.42 -31.94
CA PRO A 68 19.68 4.81 -32.72
C PRO A 68 19.24 4.37 -34.12
N SER A 69 18.11 3.67 -34.23
CA SER A 69 17.67 3.06 -35.50
C SER A 69 17.30 4.08 -36.57
N TRP A 70 16.72 5.22 -36.19
CA TRP A 70 16.30 6.26 -37.11
C TRP A 70 17.26 7.46 -37.12
N GLY A 71 17.63 7.96 -35.94
CA GLY A 71 18.27 9.26 -35.80
C GLY A 71 19.80 9.24 -35.87
N LEU A 72 20.44 8.25 -35.24
CA LEU A 72 21.90 8.26 -35.05
C LEU A 72 22.65 7.41 -36.07
N TYR A 73 22.23 6.15 -36.25
CA TYR A 73 22.95 5.22 -37.11
C TYR A 73 21.99 4.22 -37.77
N PRO A 74 21.34 4.61 -38.87
CA PRO A 74 20.38 3.76 -39.56
C PRO A 74 21.10 2.54 -40.15
N LEU A 75 20.80 1.37 -39.59
CA LEU A 75 21.36 0.08 -39.99
C LEU A 75 20.32 -0.74 -40.73
N ILE A 76 20.56 -0.97 -42.03
CA ILE A 76 19.74 -1.88 -42.82
C ILE A 76 20.25 -3.31 -42.59
N VAL A 77 19.57 -4.03 -41.68
CA VAL A 77 19.87 -5.44 -41.39
C VAL A 77 18.91 -6.34 -42.18
N HIS A 78 19.45 -7.18 -43.06
CA HIS A 78 18.67 -8.09 -43.91
C HIS A 78 17.57 -7.42 -44.76
N GLY A 79 17.80 -6.17 -45.20
CA GLY A 79 16.83 -5.42 -46.01
C GLY A 79 15.58 -4.99 -45.25
N LYS A 80 15.55 -5.15 -43.92
CA LYS A 80 14.43 -4.69 -43.09
C LYS A 80 14.42 -3.15 -43.04
N PRO A 81 13.22 -2.54 -42.99
CA PRO A 81 13.12 -1.11 -42.76
C PRO A 81 13.77 -0.74 -41.43
N PHE A 82 14.24 0.49 -41.30
CA PHE A 82 14.74 1.07 -40.04
C PHE A 82 13.79 2.16 -39.49
N ASP A 83 12.73 2.46 -40.26
CA ASP A 83 11.70 3.44 -39.96
C ASP A 83 10.61 2.88 -39.03
N TRP A 84 9.46 3.57 -38.97
CA TRP A 84 8.29 3.21 -38.15
C TRP A 84 7.75 1.79 -38.42
N LYS A 85 8.07 1.20 -39.58
CA LYS A 85 7.65 -0.16 -39.97
C LYS A 85 8.34 -1.25 -39.14
N THR A 86 9.35 -0.90 -38.34
CA THR A 86 10.13 -1.83 -37.49
C THR A 86 9.52 -2.01 -36.10
N VAL A 87 8.43 -1.28 -35.79
CA VAL A 87 7.65 -1.43 -34.55
C VAL A 87 7.40 -2.90 -34.17
N PRO A 88 7.02 -3.83 -35.07
CA PRO A 88 6.79 -5.23 -34.68
C PRO A 88 8.02 -5.93 -34.11
N ALA A 89 9.23 -5.56 -34.54
CA ALA A 89 10.48 -6.12 -34.03
C ALA A 89 10.88 -5.54 -32.66
N PHE A 90 10.49 -4.29 -32.40
CA PHE A 90 10.75 -3.56 -31.16
C PHE A 90 9.68 -3.79 -30.09
N PHE A 91 8.50 -4.26 -30.48
CA PHE A 91 7.38 -4.49 -29.57
C PHE A 91 7.71 -5.29 -28.30
N PRO A 92 8.50 -6.38 -28.34
CA PRO A 92 8.88 -7.10 -27.13
C PRO A 92 9.62 -6.20 -26.13
N ILE A 93 10.56 -5.38 -26.59
CA ILE A 93 11.36 -4.51 -25.72
C ILE A 93 10.50 -3.36 -25.19
N MET A 94 9.63 -2.76 -26.02
CA MET A 94 8.64 -1.77 -25.57
C MET A 94 7.75 -2.31 -24.45
N PHE A 95 7.27 -3.55 -24.61
CA PHE A 95 6.47 -4.22 -23.59
C PHE A 95 7.26 -4.44 -22.29
N GLU A 96 8.47 -5.01 -22.39
CA GLU A 96 9.31 -5.29 -21.22
C GLU A 96 9.66 -4.02 -20.44
N LEU A 97 10.06 -2.93 -21.12
CA LEU A 97 10.36 -1.66 -20.47
C LEU A 97 9.13 -1.02 -19.82
N THR A 98 7.97 -1.13 -20.44
CA THR A 98 6.69 -0.67 -19.85
C THR A 98 6.39 -1.43 -18.56
N VAL A 99 6.50 -2.77 -18.58
CA VAL A 99 6.26 -3.61 -17.40
C VAL A 99 7.31 -3.36 -16.32
N LEU A 100 8.58 -3.23 -16.69
CA LEU A 100 9.69 -2.98 -15.75
C LEU A 100 9.51 -1.68 -14.99
N PHE A 101 9.27 -0.56 -15.70
CA PHE A 101 9.04 0.74 -15.06
C PHE A 101 7.74 0.77 -14.25
N GLY A 102 6.68 0.12 -14.75
CA GLY A 102 5.44 -0.06 -14.00
C GLY A 102 5.65 -0.82 -12.69
N ALA A 103 6.41 -1.91 -12.71
CA ALA A 103 6.71 -2.73 -11.54
C ALA A 103 7.57 -1.98 -10.51
N PHE A 104 8.62 -1.29 -10.93
CA PHE A 104 9.42 -0.45 -10.02
C PHE A 104 8.59 0.69 -9.42
N SER A 105 7.77 1.36 -10.24
CA SER A 105 6.88 2.42 -9.76
C SER A 105 5.89 1.88 -8.73
N ALA A 106 5.33 0.69 -8.96
CA ALA A 106 4.45 0.02 -7.99
C ALA A 106 5.17 -0.27 -6.68
N PHE A 107 6.36 -0.88 -6.76
CA PHE A 107 7.16 -1.27 -5.59
C PHE A 107 7.54 -0.06 -4.73
N PHE A 108 8.14 0.97 -5.34
CA PHE A 108 8.59 2.14 -4.59
C PHE A 108 7.43 2.99 -4.07
N ALA A 109 6.37 3.17 -4.87
CA ALA A 109 5.22 3.95 -4.42
C ALA A 109 4.48 3.25 -3.28
N TRP A 110 4.30 1.92 -3.34
CA TRP A 110 3.74 1.15 -2.23
C TRP A 110 4.56 1.35 -0.95
N GLN A 111 5.90 1.33 -1.04
CA GLN A 111 6.76 1.52 0.11
C GLN A 111 6.60 2.92 0.73
N ILE A 112 6.67 3.97 -0.10
CA ILE A 112 6.55 5.36 0.34
C ILE A 112 5.17 5.65 0.93
N MET A 113 4.10 5.14 0.30
CA MET A 113 2.72 5.37 0.74
C MET A 113 2.42 4.74 2.09
N ASN A 114 3.04 3.60 2.41
CA ASN A 114 2.93 2.95 3.71
C ASN A 114 3.95 3.48 4.73
N GLY A 115 4.76 4.48 4.38
CA GLY A 115 5.78 5.04 5.26
C GLY A 115 6.92 4.07 5.57
N LEU A 116 7.21 3.15 4.66
CA LEU A 116 8.27 2.15 4.78
C LEU A 116 9.55 2.63 4.04
N PRO A 117 10.75 2.24 4.47
CA PRO A 117 11.07 1.33 5.58
C PRO A 117 10.94 2.00 6.95
N ARG A 118 10.15 1.40 7.84
CA ARG A 118 9.98 1.83 9.23
C ARG A 118 10.45 0.71 10.15
N TRP A 119 11.68 0.84 10.64
CA TRP A 119 12.33 -0.18 11.47
C TRP A 119 11.73 -0.26 12.88
N HIS A 120 11.29 0.88 13.42
CA HIS A 120 10.69 0.95 14.73
C HIS A 120 9.28 1.55 14.66
N HIS A 121 8.33 0.83 15.24
CA HIS A 121 6.96 1.27 15.44
C HIS A 121 6.61 1.08 16.92
N PRO A 122 6.03 2.07 17.64
CA PRO A 122 5.77 1.97 19.07
C PRO A 122 4.99 0.72 19.49
N LEU A 123 4.07 0.26 18.62
CA LEU A 123 3.29 -0.97 18.83
C LEU A 123 4.14 -2.24 18.98
N PHE A 124 5.37 -2.27 18.47
CA PHE A 124 6.26 -3.42 18.61
C PHE A 124 6.76 -3.61 20.05
N ASN A 125 6.71 -2.58 20.90
CA ASN A 125 7.11 -2.65 22.31
C ASN A 125 6.10 -3.45 23.16
N TRP A 126 4.90 -3.71 22.64
CA TRP A 126 3.90 -4.47 23.35
C TRP A 126 4.09 -5.97 23.10
N ASP A 127 4.45 -6.74 24.14
CA ASP A 127 4.70 -8.20 24.05
C ASP A 127 3.59 -8.98 23.33
N ARG A 128 2.33 -8.59 23.52
CA ARG A 128 1.19 -9.26 22.86
C ARG A 128 1.11 -8.96 21.38
N PHE A 129 1.65 -7.84 20.91
CA PHE A 129 1.64 -7.47 19.51
C PHE A 129 2.47 -8.43 18.64
N SER A 130 3.40 -9.19 19.24
CA SER A 130 4.09 -10.31 18.57
C SER A 130 3.13 -11.34 17.92
N ARG A 131 1.87 -11.41 18.39
CA ARG A 131 0.84 -12.30 17.84
C ARG A 131 0.12 -11.75 16.61
N VAL A 132 0.40 -10.52 16.18
CA VAL A 132 -0.27 -9.85 15.05
C VAL A 132 -0.17 -10.62 13.75
N THR A 133 0.90 -11.39 13.57
CA THR A 133 1.15 -12.22 12.39
C THR A 133 0.63 -13.65 12.51
N ASN A 134 0.16 -14.07 13.69
CA ASN A 134 -0.29 -15.44 13.94
C ASN A 134 -1.81 -15.50 14.11
N ASP A 135 -2.32 -15.06 15.27
CA ASP A 135 -3.74 -15.20 15.64
C ASP A 135 -4.35 -13.93 16.24
N GLY A 136 -3.56 -12.87 16.40
CA GLY A 136 -3.96 -11.63 17.05
C GLY A 136 -4.61 -10.64 16.09
N PHE A 137 -5.75 -10.09 16.50
CA PHE A 137 -6.36 -8.93 15.86
C PHE A 137 -6.22 -7.72 16.79
N PHE A 138 -5.69 -6.63 16.25
CA PHE A 138 -5.37 -5.42 16.97
C PHE A 138 -5.99 -4.22 16.27
N LEU A 139 -6.56 -3.33 17.07
CA LEU A 139 -7.00 -2.01 16.66
C LEU A 139 -6.17 -1.03 17.47
N ALA A 140 -5.48 -0.12 16.79
CA ALA A 140 -4.66 0.90 17.43
C ALA A 140 -5.22 2.27 17.06
N ILE A 141 -5.36 3.13 18.06
CA ILE A 141 -5.74 4.53 17.89
C ILE A 141 -4.52 5.36 18.29
N GLU A 142 -4.08 6.28 17.43
CA GLU A 142 -2.95 7.12 17.75
C GLU A 142 -3.34 8.22 18.73
N ALA A 143 -2.49 8.46 19.74
CA ALA A 143 -2.68 9.56 20.69
C ALA A 143 -2.63 10.95 20.03
N ARG A 144 -2.11 11.04 18.79
CA ARG A 144 -2.06 12.26 17.99
C ARG A 144 -3.39 12.59 17.31
N ASP A 145 -4.44 11.79 17.48
CA ASP A 145 -5.76 12.09 16.95
C ASP A 145 -6.41 13.23 17.76
N PRO A 146 -7.02 14.25 17.13
CA PRO A 146 -7.70 15.34 17.86
C PRO A 146 -8.83 14.88 18.78
N ARG A 147 -9.42 13.71 18.51
CA ARG A 147 -10.52 13.13 19.31
C ARG A 147 -10.01 12.15 20.37
N PHE A 148 -8.69 11.97 20.49
CA PHE A 148 -8.14 11.06 21.48
C PHE A 148 -8.28 11.63 22.90
N SER A 149 -9.04 10.91 23.72
CA SER A 149 -9.10 11.06 25.18
C SER A 149 -8.89 9.68 25.79
N GLU A 150 -7.98 9.58 26.77
CA GLU A 150 -7.60 8.29 27.36
C GLU A 150 -8.80 7.52 27.91
N MET A 151 -9.67 8.21 28.65
CA MET A 151 -10.85 7.63 29.28
C MET A 151 -11.93 7.25 28.25
N GLU A 152 -12.30 8.18 27.36
CA GLU A 152 -13.36 7.94 26.37
C GLU A 152 -12.96 6.87 25.35
N THR A 153 -11.68 6.87 24.94
CA THR A 153 -11.15 5.87 24.01
C THR A 153 -11.12 4.50 24.68
N HIS A 154 -10.73 4.43 25.96
CA HIS A 154 -10.76 3.18 26.71
C HIS A 154 -12.19 2.63 26.83
N GLU A 155 -13.16 3.47 27.19
CA GLU A 155 -14.58 3.06 27.27
C GLU A 155 -15.11 2.56 25.93
N LEU A 156 -14.81 3.27 24.83
CA LEU A 156 -15.20 2.84 23.48
C LEU A 156 -14.59 1.48 23.11
N LEU A 157 -13.32 1.26 23.45
CA LEU A 157 -12.65 -0.02 23.17
C LEU A 157 -13.22 -1.17 24.01
N VAL A 158 -13.67 -0.90 25.24
CA VAL A 158 -14.39 -1.88 26.07
C VAL A 158 -15.75 -2.21 25.46
N GLU A 159 -16.52 -1.19 25.08
CA GLU A 159 -17.85 -1.34 24.49
C GLU A 159 -17.81 -2.15 23.18
N THR A 160 -16.77 -1.95 22.37
CA THR A 160 -16.56 -2.66 21.10
C THR A 160 -16.05 -4.10 21.27
N GLY A 161 -15.81 -4.57 22.49
CA GLY A 161 -15.43 -5.95 22.81
C GLY A 161 -13.92 -6.19 22.88
N GLY A 162 -13.12 -5.16 23.15
CA GLY A 162 -11.67 -5.29 23.36
C GLY A 162 -11.32 -6.09 24.61
N MET A 163 -10.68 -7.25 24.48
CA MET A 163 -10.32 -8.08 25.66
C MET A 163 -9.03 -7.64 26.36
N HIS A 164 -8.14 -6.98 25.64
CA HIS A 164 -6.84 -6.53 26.16
C HIS A 164 -6.60 -5.14 25.59
N ILE A 165 -6.86 -4.13 26.41
CA ILE A 165 -6.69 -2.71 26.10
C ILE A 165 -5.51 -2.24 26.94
N THR A 166 -4.54 -1.62 26.29
CA THR A 166 -3.30 -1.17 26.91
C THR A 166 -2.85 0.09 26.19
N ILE A 167 -2.40 1.07 26.96
CA ILE A 167 -1.78 2.27 26.41
C ILE A 167 -0.32 1.92 26.15
N VAL A 168 0.10 2.07 24.89
CA VAL A 168 1.48 1.80 24.48
C VAL A 168 2.18 3.14 24.35
N HIS A 169 3.24 3.33 25.13
CA HIS A 169 4.08 4.51 25.07
C HIS A 169 5.22 4.30 24.07
N GLU A 170 5.60 5.37 23.38
CA GLU A 170 6.84 5.42 22.63
C GLU A 170 7.98 5.49 23.65
N GLU A 171 8.88 4.50 23.65
CA GLU A 171 10.11 4.57 24.44
C GLU A 171 11.07 5.56 23.74
N ASP A 172 11.66 6.49 24.51
CA ASP A 172 12.59 7.51 24.00
C ASP A 172 13.88 6.92 23.40
#